data_AF-A0A1H6LAR6-F1
#
_entry.id   AF-A0A1H6LAR6-F1
#
_cell.length_a   1.000
_cell.length_b   1.000
_cell.length_c   1.000
_cell.angle_alpha   90.00
_cell.angle_beta   90.00
_cell.angle_gamma   90.00
#
_symmetry.space_group_name_H-M   'P 1'
#
loop_
_entity.id
_entity.type
_entity.pdbx_description
1 polymer ?
#
loop_
_entity_poly.entity_id
_entity_poly.type
_entity_poly.pdbx_seq_one_letter_code
_entity_poly.pdbx_strand_id
1 'polypeptide(L)'
;MNFRRFLVPFFVSALLTSLLILVVQLRRPSEPAADSTRKAAAESPAAREEVAEDVPDEHVATAPGRVDQPEVPVVNVRQATRSDRSLVDALAKAVQEKDGDAVEKLVQSGVLDEEGSAVLKKWVEDKGVKLRGDKAVEAVGSADGGRMMRYRLYGEDGRNLLVDLVRDAEGAWKVKSVQEEDEKAAADCTRDALTVADSFVKAVRKGDFHAARRLTRGKAVNDATIAGLCMVFEEGDYALRDREPIKVMLENESNAGFLVYLRSAAGKTANMGLELAKGDAGKWAVENVSMDALLDSYAQRGNQEGGFYFPLVKNPKGGDSVALFFGFDEAELTPRSLRQLAIVADLLKASSRHLEISGHTDDLGSDAYNRRLSGRRAQAVKDALVKLGVPASQVSTKAMGKIQPRRTYAAGSADEELESIRGENRRAEIYLDFVEEDA
;
A
#
# COMPACT_ATOMS: atom_id res chain seq x y z
N MET A 1 28.88 20.90 54.95
CA MET A 1 28.53 21.14 53.54
C MET A 1 27.02 20.95 53.38
N ASN A 2 26.37 21.95 52.81
CA ASN A 2 24.95 22.27 52.96
C ASN A 2 24.04 21.55 51.93
N PHE A 3 22.81 21.28 52.40
CA PHE A 3 21.49 21.28 51.73
C PHE A 3 21.24 20.42 50.46
N ARG A 4 20.43 19.34 50.49
CA ARG A 4 18.95 19.16 50.59
C ARG A 4 18.17 19.33 49.27
N ARG A 5 17.64 18.17 48.79
CA ARG A 5 16.34 17.84 48.17
C ARG A 5 15.59 18.95 47.42
N PHE A 6 15.18 18.68 46.17
CA PHE A 6 13.99 19.30 45.57
C PHE A 6 12.98 18.28 45.06
N LEU A 7 11.74 18.55 45.45
CA LEU A 7 10.48 17.89 45.21
C LEU A 7 9.74 18.67 44.10
N VAL A 8 8.90 17.99 43.31
CA VAL A 8 7.89 18.59 42.41
C VAL A 8 6.78 19.25 43.26
N PRO A 9 6.11 20.34 42.79
CA PRO A 9 4.69 20.18 42.40
C PRO A 9 4.17 21.09 41.25
N PHE A 10 3.03 20.66 40.70
CA PHE A 10 2.04 21.33 39.84
C PHE A 10 1.51 22.68 40.40
N PHE A 11 1.05 23.61 39.52
CA PHE A 11 -0.34 24.15 39.44
C PHE A 11 -0.48 25.33 38.42
N VAL A 12 -1.40 25.16 37.44
CA VAL A 12 -2.53 26.04 37.01
C VAL A 12 -2.31 27.48 36.48
N SER A 13 -2.83 27.71 35.26
CA SER A 13 -3.76 28.81 34.83
C SER A 13 -3.31 29.64 33.61
N ALA A 14 -4.04 29.52 32.49
CA ALA A 14 -4.39 30.67 31.64
C ALA A 14 -5.57 30.29 30.72
N LEU A 15 -6.74 30.83 31.06
CA LEU A 15 -7.99 30.86 30.31
C LEU A 15 -8.03 32.13 29.42
N LEU A 16 -8.93 32.15 28.43
CA LEU A 16 -9.42 33.29 27.62
C LEU A 16 -8.68 33.63 26.32
N THR A 17 -9.31 33.30 25.18
CA THR A 17 -10.00 34.30 24.33
C THR A 17 -10.91 33.60 23.32
N SER A 18 -12.23 33.73 23.51
CA SER A 18 -13.26 33.36 22.54
C SER A 18 -14.45 34.28 22.76
N LEU A 19 -14.54 35.38 22.00
CA LEU A 19 -15.79 36.09 21.69
C LEU A 19 -15.52 37.25 20.71
N LEU A 20 -15.92 37.11 19.44
CA LEU A 20 -16.69 38.10 18.66
C LEU A 20 -16.78 37.62 17.21
N ILE A 21 -17.97 37.22 16.77
CA ILE A 21 -18.67 37.82 15.62
C ILE A 21 -20.10 37.28 15.70
N LEU A 22 -20.99 38.23 16.01
CA LEU A 22 -22.40 38.08 16.23
C LEU A 22 -23.13 38.68 15.01
N VAL A 23 -24.09 37.93 14.49
CA VAL A 23 -25.31 38.39 13.79
C VAL A 23 -25.15 39.00 12.38
N VAL A 24 -25.60 38.23 11.38
CA VAL A 24 -26.79 38.62 10.60
C VAL A 24 -27.69 37.39 10.43
N GLN A 25 -28.76 37.37 11.21
CA GLN A 25 -29.96 36.56 10.99
C GLN A 25 -30.85 37.35 10.02
N LEU A 26 -31.21 36.77 8.88
CA LEU A 26 -32.53 37.02 8.31
C LEU A 26 -33.20 35.69 7.97
N ARG A 27 -34.37 35.55 8.60
CA ARG A 27 -35.29 34.42 8.69
C ARG A 27 -36.06 34.16 7.38
N ARG A 28 -36.25 32.84 7.13
CA ARG A 28 -37.46 32.12 6.67
C ARG A 28 -37.88 32.22 5.18
N PRO A 29 -38.71 31.27 4.64
CA PRO A 29 -39.10 29.92 5.10
C PRO A 29 -39.07 28.80 4.01
N SER A 30 -39.33 27.56 4.45
CA SER A 30 -39.80 26.34 3.74
C SER A 30 -41.06 26.59 2.87
N GLU A 31 -41.35 25.98 1.71
CA GLU A 31 -41.63 24.58 1.28
C GLU A 31 -42.22 24.69 -0.18
N PRO A 32 -42.75 23.66 -0.92
CA PRO A 32 -42.58 22.19 -0.96
C PRO A 32 -42.41 21.62 -2.41
N ALA A 33 -42.45 20.29 -2.54
CA ALA A 33 -42.46 19.50 -3.79
C ALA A 33 -43.87 19.19 -4.33
N ALA A 34 -44.02 19.04 -5.67
CA ALA A 34 -45.03 18.25 -6.42
C ALA A 34 -44.69 18.39 -7.94
N ASP A 35 -44.38 17.34 -8.71
CA ASP A 35 -45.17 16.24 -9.30
C ASP A 35 -45.98 16.58 -10.58
N SER A 36 -45.82 15.68 -11.56
CA SER A 36 -46.56 15.45 -12.82
C SER A 36 -46.39 16.47 -13.95
N THR A 37 -45.97 16.07 -15.17
CA THR A 37 -46.83 15.30 -16.09
C THR A 37 -46.04 14.65 -17.24
N ARG A 38 -46.46 13.42 -17.58
CA ARG A 38 -46.28 12.65 -18.84
C ARG A 38 -46.49 13.54 -20.10
N LYS A 39 -45.99 13.24 -21.32
CA LYS A 39 -46.20 12.01 -22.12
C LYS A 39 -45.53 12.16 -23.52
N ALA A 40 -44.96 11.06 -24.05
CA ALA A 40 -44.93 10.60 -25.48
C ALA A 40 -44.29 11.51 -26.56
N ALA A 41 -43.74 11.06 -27.70
CA ALA A 41 -43.59 9.78 -28.42
C ALA A 41 -42.33 9.91 -29.33
N ALA A 42 -41.66 8.81 -29.74
CA ALA A 42 -41.61 8.28 -31.13
C ALA A 42 -41.15 9.33 -32.18
N GLU A 43 -40.20 9.12 -33.10
CA GLU A 43 -39.86 7.93 -33.88
C GLU A 43 -38.62 8.24 -34.75
N SER A 44 -37.87 7.20 -35.10
CA SER A 44 -36.82 7.22 -36.14
C SER A 44 -37.45 7.23 -37.54
N PRO A 45 -36.72 7.62 -38.61
CA PRO A 45 -36.60 6.65 -39.68
C PRO A 45 -35.24 6.59 -40.40
N ALA A 46 -35.09 5.47 -41.08
CA ALA A 46 -33.96 4.96 -41.82
C ALA A 46 -33.82 5.52 -43.26
N ALA A 47 -32.58 5.35 -43.75
CA ALA A 47 -32.08 5.06 -45.10
C ALA A 47 -33.00 5.17 -46.33
N ARG A 48 -32.44 5.73 -47.42
CA ARG A 48 -32.67 5.27 -48.81
C ARG A 48 -31.52 5.65 -49.75
N GLU A 49 -31.31 4.75 -50.71
CA GLU A 49 -30.23 4.60 -51.68
C GLU A 49 -30.25 5.57 -52.87
N GLU A 50 -29.04 5.72 -53.44
CA GLU A 50 -28.62 5.86 -54.86
C GLU A 50 -29.50 6.54 -55.92
N VAL A 51 -28.91 7.48 -56.66
CA VAL A 51 -28.89 7.48 -58.15
C VAL A 51 -27.57 8.09 -58.65
N ALA A 52 -26.93 7.40 -59.59
CA ALA A 52 -25.73 7.79 -60.33
C ALA A 52 -26.05 8.71 -61.52
N GLU A 53 -25.14 9.62 -61.86
CA GLU A 53 -25.04 10.17 -63.22
C GLU A 53 -23.58 10.50 -63.58
N ASP A 54 -23.27 10.21 -64.84
CA ASP A 54 -21.98 10.05 -65.49
C ASP A 54 -21.64 11.30 -66.33
N VAL A 55 -20.40 11.81 -66.26
CA VAL A 55 -19.85 12.82 -67.19
C VAL A 55 -18.34 12.58 -67.37
N PRO A 56 -17.80 12.58 -68.61
CA PRO A 56 -16.46 12.02 -68.90
C PRO A 56 -15.29 13.01 -68.84
N ASP A 57 -14.15 12.42 -68.45
CA ASP A 57 -12.73 12.69 -68.73
C ASP A 57 -12.24 14.07 -69.23
N GLU A 58 -11.37 14.69 -68.42
CA GLU A 58 -10.26 15.50 -68.93
C GLU A 58 -8.97 15.10 -68.18
N HIS A 59 -8.05 14.48 -68.92
CA HIS A 59 -6.73 14.06 -68.46
C HIS A 59 -5.84 15.28 -68.14
N VAL A 60 -5.46 15.44 -66.87
CA VAL A 60 -4.29 16.22 -66.47
C VAL A 60 -3.31 15.30 -65.77
N ALA A 61 -2.17 15.08 -66.42
CA ALA A 61 -1.06 14.29 -65.90
C ALA A 61 -0.48 14.93 -64.62
N THR A 62 -0.54 14.21 -63.49
CA THR A 62 0.18 14.55 -62.26
C THR A 62 1.34 13.57 -62.05
N ALA A 63 2.49 14.15 -61.69
CA ALA A 63 3.75 13.47 -61.39
C ALA A 63 3.61 12.41 -60.28
N PRO A 64 4.46 11.37 -60.23
CA PRO A 64 4.29 10.28 -59.27
C PRO A 64 4.40 10.79 -57.83
N GLY A 65 3.32 10.56 -57.08
CA GLY A 65 3.17 10.91 -55.68
C GLY A 65 4.26 10.30 -54.81
N ARG A 66 4.82 11.15 -53.96
CA ARG A 66 5.65 10.76 -52.83
C ARG A 66 4.82 9.82 -51.96
N VAL A 67 5.33 8.64 -51.66
CA VAL A 67 4.72 7.75 -50.67
C VAL A 67 4.84 8.46 -49.33
N ASP A 68 3.73 9.01 -48.84
CA ASP A 68 3.65 9.57 -47.49
C ASP A 68 3.93 8.44 -46.51
N GLN A 69 5.13 8.43 -45.95
CA GLN A 69 5.42 7.68 -44.75
C GLN A 69 4.48 8.22 -43.66
N PRO A 70 3.84 7.36 -42.84
CA PRO A 70 3.04 7.86 -41.73
C PRO A 70 3.92 8.76 -40.87
N GLU A 71 3.59 10.05 -40.78
CA GLU A 71 4.27 10.98 -39.89
C GLU A 71 4.16 10.43 -38.47
N VAL A 72 5.26 9.86 -37.97
CA VAL A 72 5.34 9.42 -36.58
C VAL A 72 5.15 10.67 -35.72
N PRO A 73 4.20 10.69 -34.77
CA PRO A 73 3.84 11.89 -34.04
C PRO A 73 5.01 12.36 -33.17
N VAL A 74 5.79 13.30 -33.72
CA VAL A 74 6.99 13.84 -33.09
C VAL A 74 6.67 14.41 -31.70
N VAL A 75 7.42 13.97 -30.68
CA VAL A 75 7.26 14.45 -29.29
C VAL A 75 7.28 15.99 -29.23
N ASN A 76 6.25 16.57 -28.61
CA ASN A 76 6.19 17.98 -28.27
C ASN A 76 6.92 18.21 -26.94
N VAL A 77 8.21 18.52 -27.01
CA VAL A 77 9.09 18.71 -25.84
C VAL A 77 8.52 19.72 -24.85
N ARG A 78 8.02 20.87 -25.34
CA ARG A 78 7.45 21.92 -24.47
C ARG A 78 6.21 21.45 -23.72
N GLN A 79 5.43 20.53 -24.27
CA GLN A 79 4.29 19.94 -23.59
C GLN A 79 4.72 18.84 -22.63
N ALA A 80 5.67 18.00 -23.05
CA ALA A 80 6.21 16.90 -22.26
C ALA A 80 6.83 17.40 -20.95
N THR A 81 7.62 18.48 -20.97
CA THR A 81 8.34 18.96 -19.78
C THR A 81 7.47 19.77 -18.79
N ARG A 82 6.18 20.01 -19.07
CA ARG A 82 5.26 20.75 -18.17
C ARG A 82 4.95 19.99 -16.89
N SER A 83 4.93 18.66 -16.95
CA SER A 83 4.69 17.81 -15.79
C SER A 83 5.51 16.53 -15.89
N ASP A 84 5.83 15.97 -14.74
CA ASP A 84 6.49 14.67 -14.61
C ASP A 84 5.71 13.57 -15.35
N ARG A 85 4.37 13.60 -15.22
CA ARG A 85 3.51 12.62 -15.89
C ARG A 85 3.55 12.76 -17.41
N SER A 86 3.49 13.98 -17.93
CA SER A 86 3.56 14.23 -19.37
C SER A 86 4.91 13.81 -19.96
N LEU A 87 6.01 13.99 -19.23
CA LEU A 87 7.33 13.59 -19.69
C LEU A 87 7.46 12.06 -19.73
N VAL A 88 7.07 11.36 -18.65
CA VAL A 88 7.15 9.89 -18.65
C VAL A 88 6.18 9.25 -19.65
N ASP A 89 5.00 9.83 -19.88
CA ASP A 89 4.07 9.35 -20.90
C ASP A 89 4.64 9.54 -22.32
N ALA A 90 5.38 10.63 -22.57
CA ALA A 90 6.09 10.82 -23.83
C ALA A 90 7.19 9.77 -24.04
N LEU A 91 7.95 9.43 -22.99
CA LEU A 91 8.95 8.37 -23.04
C LEU A 91 8.31 6.99 -23.28
N ALA A 92 7.24 6.69 -22.55
CA ALA A 92 6.51 5.42 -22.70
C ALA A 92 5.90 5.29 -24.11
N LYS A 93 5.35 6.39 -24.65
CA LYS A 93 4.85 6.44 -26.02
C LYS A 93 5.97 6.19 -27.04
N ALA A 94 7.14 6.82 -26.87
CA ALA A 94 8.28 6.60 -27.76
C ALA A 94 8.72 5.12 -27.76
N VAL A 95 8.78 4.48 -26.59
CA VAL A 95 9.05 3.03 -26.47
C VAL A 95 7.95 2.19 -27.13
N GLN A 96 6.68 2.50 -26.87
CA GLN A 96 5.53 1.75 -27.39
C GLN A 96 5.41 1.83 -28.92
N GLU A 97 5.66 3.00 -29.50
CA GLU A 97 5.56 3.28 -30.94
C GLU A 97 6.89 3.01 -31.68
N LYS A 98 7.95 2.68 -30.94
CA LYS A 98 9.31 2.47 -31.47
C LYS A 98 9.85 3.71 -32.19
N ASP A 99 9.56 4.87 -31.63
CA ASP A 99 9.93 6.17 -32.16
C ASP A 99 11.31 6.61 -31.64
N GLY A 100 12.36 6.24 -32.39
CA GLY A 100 13.74 6.65 -32.09
C GLY A 100 13.98 8.15 -32.28
N ASP A 101 13.24 8.79 -33.19
CA ASP A 101 13.37 10.22 -33.48
C ASP A 101 12.83 11.07 -32.32
N ALA A 102 11.77 10.61 -31.66
CA ALA A 102 11.29 11.20 -30.41
C ALA A 102 12.35 11.18 -29.31
N VAL A 103 13.08 10.07 -29.15
CA VAL A 103 14.17 9.96 -28.18
C VAL A 103 15.30 10.92 -28.53
N GLU A 104 15.70 10.98 -29.80
CA GLU A 104 16.74 11.89 -30.29
C GLU A 104 16.38 13.36 -30.07
N LYS A 105 15.12 13.74 -30.30
CA LYS A 105 14.64 15.10 -30.06
C LYS A 105 14.69 15.48 -28.57
N LEU A 106 14.42 14.54 -27.67
CA LEU A 106 14.56 14.77 -26.22
C LEU A 106 16.03 15.01 -25.84
N VAL A 107 16.97 14.28 -26.46
CA VAL A 107 18.41 14.52 -26.30
C VAL A 107 18.82 15.90 -26.80
N GLN A 108 18.44 16.25 -28.04
CA GLN A 108 18.75 17.56 -28.62
C GLN A 108 18.20 18.73 -27.81
N SER A 109 17.09 18.52 -27.09
CA SER A 109 16.50 19.52 -26.21
C SER A 109 17.12 19.60 -24.80
N GLY A 110 18.08 18.73 -24.48
CA GLY A 110 18.72 18.66 -23.16
C GLY A 110 17.79 18.13 -22.06
N VAL A 111 16.70 17.46 -22.43
CA VAL A 111 15.74 16.85 -21.49
C VAL A 111 16.17 15.45 -21.09
N LEU A 112 16.88 14.75 -21.97
CA LEU A 112 17.44 13.42 -21.79
C LEU A 112 18.93 13.48 -22.12
N ASP A 113 19.78 12.83 -21.33
CA ASP A 113 21.20 12.72 -21.61
C ASP A 113 21.54 11.53 -22.52
N GLU A 114 22.78 11.49 -22.98
CA GLU A 114 23.25 10.43 -23.89
C GLU A 114 23.14 9.03 -23.25
N GLU A 115 23.46 8.90 -21.96
CA GLU A 115 23.43 7.63 -21.23
C GLU A 115 21.99 7.09 -21.12
N GLY A 116 21.04 7.92 -20.69
CA GLY A 116 19.63 7.55 -20.64
C GLY A 116 19.06 7.27 -22.03
N SER A 117 19.52 8.00 -23.06
CA SER A 117 19.12 7.76 -24.45
C SER A 117 19.56 6.40 -24.96
N ALA A 118 20.76 5.93 -24.58
CA ALA A 118 21.27 4.64 -25.01
C ALA A 118 20.41 3.49 -24.49
N VAL A 119 19.95 3.57 -23.24
CA VAL A 119 19.03 2.57 -22.65
C VAL A 119 17.67 2.59 -23.36
N LEU A 120 17.10 3.77 -23.62
CA LEU A 120 15.81 3.89 -24.31
C LEU A 120 15.87 3.45 -25.77
N LYS A 121 16.94 3.81 -26.50
CA LYS A 121 17.16 3.39 -27.90
C LYS A 121 17.21 1.87 -28.01
N LYS A 122 17.92 1.20 -27.09
CA LYS A 122 17.91 -0.28 -27.00
C LYS A 122 16.49 -0.85 -26.85
N TRP A 123 15.65 -0.23 -26.02
CA TRP A 123 14.26 -0.65 -25.84
C TRP A 123 13.37 -0.37 -27.05
N VAL A 124 13.58 0.75 -27.73
CA VAL A 124 12.88 1.13 -28.98
C VAL A 124 13.23 0.18 -30.13
N GLU A 125 14.49 -0.19 -30.26
CA GLU A 125 14.99 -1.06 -31.34
C GLU A 125 14.67 -2.54 -31.12
N ASP A 126 14.52 -2.98 -29.86
CA ASP A 126 14.22 -4.36 -29.52
C ASP A 126 12.79 -4.73 -29.97
N LYS A 127 12.70 -5.64 -30.94
CA LYS A 127 11.41 -6.05 -31.52
C LYS A 127 10.49 -6.75 -30.51
N GLY A 128 11.05 -7.36 -29.47
CA GLY A 128 10.32 -8.09 -28.44
C GLY A 128 9.77 -7.22 -27.31
N VAL A 129 10.21 -5.96 -27.21
CA VAL A 129 9.73 -5.04 -26.17
C VAL A 129 8.38 -4.45 -26.58
N LYS A 130 7.40 -4.59 -25.69
CA LYS A 130 6.12 -3.87 -25.68
C LYS A 130 5.77 -3.52 -24.24
N LEU A 131 5.11 -2.38 -24.02
CA LEU A 131 4.66 -2.00 -22.69
C LEU A 131 3.26 -2.59 -22.39
N ARG A 132 2.99 -2.83 -21.10
CA ARG A 132 1.73 -3.41 -20.60
C ARG A 132 0.54 -2.44 -20.67
N GLY A 133 0.08 -2.10 -21.87
CA GLY A 133 -1.18 -1.37 -22.13
C GLY A 133 -1.54 -0.31 -21.07
N ASP A 134 -2.73 -0.44 -20.48
CA ASP A 134 -3.29 0.52 -19.51
C ASP A 134 -2.51 0.65 -18.18
N LYS A 135 -1.58 -0.27 -17.89
CA LYS A 135 -0.70 -0.25 -16.70
C LYS A 135 0.78 -0.13 -17.08
N ALA A 136 1.07 0.41 -18.27
CA ALA A 136 2.42 0.57 -18.78
C ALA A 136 3.29 1.43 -17.87
N VAL A 137 2.72 2.42 -17.19
CA VAL A 137 3.48 3.41 -16.40
C VAL A 137 2.91 3.53 -14.98
N GLU A 138 3.73 3.25 -13.98
CA GLU A 138 3.40 3.38 -12.56
C GLU A 138 4.35 4.38 -11.87
N ALA A 139 3.82 5.25 -11.02
CA ALA A 139 4.66 6.07 -10.15
C ALA A 139 5.23 5.21 -9.02
N VAL A 140 6.54 5.27 -8.79
CA VAL A 140 7.19 4.58 -7.68
C VAL A 140 7.17 5.46 -6.43
N GLY A 141 7.57 6.72 -6.58
CA GLY A 141 7.67 7.62 -5.45
C GLY A 141 8.58 8.80 -5.69
N SER A 142 8.82 9.57 -4.64
CA SER A 142 9.75 10.69 -4.63
C SER A 142 10.96 10.42 -3.73
N ALA A 143 12.07 11.05 -4.08
CA ALA A 143 13.32 11.04 -3.33
C ALA A 143 14.00 12.42 -3.43
N ASP A 144 15.19 12.55 -2.84
CA ASP A 144 16.01 13.76 -2.89
C ASP A 144 15.26 15.00 -2.34
N GLY A 145 14.59 14.83 -1.20
CA GLY A 145 13.76 15.86 -0.58
C GLY A 145 12.52 16.23 -1.39
N GLY A 146 12.03 15.31 -2.23
CA GLY A 146 10.85 15.52 -3.09
C GLY A 146 11.17 16.19 -4.42
N ARG A 147 12.45 16.41 -4.74
CA ARG A 147 12.91 17.02 -5.99
C ARG A 147 12.99 16.04 -7.14
N MET A 148 13.06 14.74 -6.83
CA MET A 148 13.08 13.66 -7.80
C MET A 148 11.78 12.85 -7.72
N MET A 149 11.25 12.47 -8.89
CA MET A 149 10.13 11.55 -9.06
C MET A 149 10.58 10.32 -9.86
N ARG A 150 10.39 9.13 -9.31
CA ARG A 150 10.68 7.86 -9.98
C ARG A 150 9.42 7.24 -10.56
N TYR A 151 9.51 6.79 -11.80
CA TYR A 151 8.50 6.02 -12.50
C TYR A 151 9.03 4.67 -12.93
N ARG A 152 8.11 3.72 -13.07
CA ARG A 152 8.37 2.40 -13.63
C ARG A 152 7.57 2.21 -14.91
N LEU A 153 8.26 1.76 -15.96
CA LEU A 153 7.63 1.31 -17.20
C LEU A 153 7.65 -0.21 -17.24
N TYR A 154 6.50 -0.84 -17.40
CA TYR A 154 6.36 -2.29 -17.40
C TYR A 154 6.36 -2.87 -18.81
N GLY A 155 7.32 -3.76 -19.08
CA GLY A 155 7.35 -4.59 -20.28
C GLY A 155 6.42 -5.80 -20.17
N GLU A 156 5.83 -6.20 -21.29
CA GLU A 156 5.04 -7.44 -21.41
C GLU A 156 5.92 -8.69 -21.21
N ASP A 157 7.19 -8.60 -21.59
CA ASP A 157 8.20 -9.65 -21.45
C ASP A 157 8.77 -9.79 -20.02
N GLY A 158 8.28 -8.96 -19.08
CA GLY A 158 8.69 -8.97 -17.68
C GLY A 158 9.88 -8.06 -17.36
N ARG A 159 10.55 -7.47 -18.36
CA ARG A 159 11.55 -6.42 -18.12
C ARG A 159 10.83 -5.13 -17.73
N ASN A 160 11.44 -4.33 -16.86
CA ASN A 160 10.93 -3.00 -16.51
C ASN A 160 12.03 -1.95 -16.65
N LEU A 161 11.65 -0.69 -16.89
CA LEU A 161 12.54 0.46 -16.76
C LEU A 161 12.19 1.27 -15.53
N LEU A 162 13.21 1.75 -14.81
CA LEU A 162 13.10 2.83 -13.85
C LEU A 162 13.56 4.13 -14.51
N VAL A 163 12.72 5.15 -14.39
CA VAL A 163 12.97 6.49 -14.93
C VAL A 163 12.92 7.49 -13.78
N ASP A 164 14.04 8.16 -13.53
CA ASP A 164 14.14 9.22 -12.53
C ASP A 164 14.01 10.57 -13.21
N LEU A 165 13.04 11.37 -12.76
CA LEU A 165 12.78 12.71 -13.26
C LEU A 165 13.12 13.75 -12.20
N VAL A 166 13.71 14.86 -12.60
CA VAL A 166 13.99 16.02 -11.72
C VAL A 166 13.50 17.31 -12.36
N ARG A 167 13.29 18.33 -11.52
CA ARG A 167 13.06 19.69 -12.02
C ARG A 167 14.38 20.44 -12.16
N ASP A 168 14.54 21.17 -13.24
CA ASP A 168 15.60 22.17 -13.38
C ASP A 168 15.28 23.48 -12.64
N ALA A 169 16.20 24.44 -12.72
CA ALA A 169 16.08 25.74 -12.07
C ALA A 169 14.89 26.55 -12.59
N GLU A 170 14.50 26.32 -13.86
CA GLU A 170 13.37 26.93 -14.54
C GLU A 170 12.04 26.22 -14.25
N GLY A 171 12.09 25.12 -13.49
CA GLY A 171 10.93 24.34 -13.05
C GLY A 171 10.41 23.33 -14.08
N ALA A 172 11.11 23.17 -15.21
CA ALA A 172 10.83 22.18 -16.24
C ALA A 172 11.34 20.80 -15.83
N TRP A 173 10.63 19.74 -16.21
CA TRP A 173 11.04 18.38 -15.91
C TRP A 173 12.09 17.88 -16.90
N LYS A 174 13.11 17.21 -16.37
CA LYS A 174 14.19 16.53 -17.09
C LYS A 174 14.35 15.10 -16.61
N VAL A 175 14.88 14.25 -17.48
CA VAL A 175 15.27 12.89 -17.13
C VAL A 175 16.65 12.94 -16.48
N LYS A 176 16.73 12.48 -15.24
CA LYS A 176 17.99 12.33 -14.49
C LYS A 176 18.66 10.99 -14.80
N SER A 177 17.88 9.92 -14.93
CA SER A 177 18.42 8.61 -15.33
C SER A 177 17.33 7.70 -15.88
N VAL A 178 17.74 6.77 -16.74
CA VAL A 178 16.92 5.65 -17.21
C VAL A 178 17.72 4.37 -17.03
N GLN A 179 17.15 3.37 -16.37
CA GLN A 179 17.84 2.12 -16.09
C GLN A 179 16.88 0.94 -16.18
N GLU A 180 17.33 -0.21 -16.68
CA GLU A 180 16.58 -1.46 -16.56
C GLU A 180 16.49 -1.85 -15.07
N GLU A 181 15.28 -2.22 -14.61
CA GLU A 181 15.05 -2.65 -13.24
C GLU A 181 15.68 -4.03 -13.03
N ASP A 182 16.74 -4.07 -12.24
CA ASP A 182 17.32 -5.31 -11.75
C ASP A 182 16.70 -5.67 -10.39
N GLU A 183 15.77 -6.63 -10.40
CA GLU A 183 15.14 -7.12 -9.16
C GLU A 183 16.17 -7.70 -8.16
N LYS A 184 17.34 -8.16 -8.62
CA LYS A 184 18.42 -8.63 -7.74
C LYS A 184 19.14 -7.47 -7.06
N ALA A 185 19.38 -6.36 -7.76
CA ALA A 185 19.99 -5.16 -7.17
C ALA A 185 19.12 -4.55 -6.05
N ALA A 186 17.80 -4.69 -6.17
CA ALA A 186 16.87 -4.35 -5.10
C ALA A 186 16.96 -5.31 -3.91
N ALA A 187 17.07 -6.62 -4.17
CA ALA A 187 17.26 -7.64 -3.12
C ALA A 187 18.63 -7.53 -2.42
N ASP A 188 19.64 -6.99 -3.10
CA ASP A 188 20.99 -6.77 -2.56
C ASP A 188 21.13 -5.45 -1.80
N CYS A 189 20.09 -4.61 -1.80
CA CYS A 189 20.02 -3.30 -1.16
C CYS A 189 21.13 -2.31 -1.57
N THR A 190 21.59 -2.37 -2.82
CA THR A 190 22.79 -1.66 -3.30
C THR A 190 22.52 -0.34 -4.02
N ARG A 191 21.27 -0.04 -4.38
CA ARG A 191 20.94 1.14 -5.22
C ARG A 191 20.70 2.40 -4.39
N ASP A 192 19.50 2.56 -3.85
CA ASP A 192 19.10 3.73 -3.07
C ASP A 192 17.96 3.36 -2.09
N ALA A 193 17.68 4.26 -1.14
CA ALA A 193 16.67 4.03 -0.12
C ALA A 193 15.26 3.86 -0.70
N LEU A 194 14.91 4.63 -1.74
CA LEU A 194 13.59 4.53 -2.39
C LEU A 194 13.39 3.17 -3.05
N THR A 195 14.44 2.58 -3.63
CA THR A 195 14.40 1.23 -4.23
C THR A 195 14.11 0.16 -3.18
N VAL A 196 14.77 0.24 -2.01
CA VAL A 196 14.54 -0.68 -0.91
C VAL A 196 13.13 -0.52 -0.35
N ALA A 197 12.66 0.73 -0.18
CA ALA A 197 11.30 1.03 0.27
C ALA A 197 10.23 0.48 -0.71
N ASP A 198 10.36 0.74 -2.01
CA ASP A 198 9.47 0.19 -3.06
C ASP A 198 9.48 -1.33 -3.06
N SER A 199 10.65 -1.95 -2.96
CA SER A 199 10.79 -3.41 -2.96
C SER A 199 10.16 -4.05 -1.72
N PHE A 200 10.31 -3.41 -0.55
CA PHE A 200 9.65 -3.85 0.67
C PHE A 200 8.13 -3.75 0.54
N VAL A 201 7.61 -2.61 0.07
CA VAL A 201 6.17 -2.42 -0.16
C VAL A 201 5.63 -3.44 -1.18
N LYS A 202 6.35 -3.70 -2.27
CA LYS A 202 5.98 -4.73 -3.25
C LYS A 202 5.94 -6.13 -2.63
N ALA A 203 6.95 -6.49 -1.84
CA ALA A 203 7.01 -7.79 -1.18
C ALA A 203 5.83 -7.99 -0.23
N VAL A 204 5.56 -7.01 0.63
CA VAL A 204 4.41 -7.03 1.54
C VAL A 204 3.08 -7.10 0.78
N ARG A 205 2.91 -6.30 -0.29
CA ARG A 205 1.71 -6.34 -1.14
C ARG A 205 1.47 -7.69 -1.82
N LYS A 206 2.55 -8.41 -2.12
CA LYS A 206 2.49 -9.76 -2.71
C LYS A 206 2.32 -10.86 -1.65
N GLY A 207 2.33 -10.52 -0.36
CA GLY A 207 2.38 -11.50 0.73
C GLY A 207 3.72 -12.26 0.82
N ASP A 208 4.78 -11.76 0.16
CA ASP A 208 6.10 -12.40 0.16
C ASP A 208 6.88 -11.99 1.42
N PHE A 209 6.59 -12.70 2.50
CA PHE A 209 7.25 -12.50 3.79
C PHE A 209 8.77 -12.59 3.69
N HIS A 210 9.30 -13.58 2.97
CA HIS A 210 10.74 -13.82 2.93
C HIS A 210 11.48 -12.69 2.20
N ALA A 211 10.92 -12.19 1.09
CA ALA A 211 11.48 -11.03 0.42
C ALA A 211 11.40 -9.78 1.31
N ALA A 212 10.28 -9.54 1.98
CA ALA A 212 10.14 -8.41 2.89
C ALA A 212 11.15 -8.50 4.05
N ARG A 213 11.36 -9.68 4.64
CA ARG A 213 12.31 -9.89 5.73
C ARG A 213 13.76 -9.62 5.32
N ARG A 214 14.17 -10.04 4.12
CA ARG A 214 15.53 -9.77 3.60
C ARG A 214 15.86 -8.27 3.48
N LEU A 215 14.84 -7.43 3.31
CA LEU A 215 14.98 -5.99 3.18
C LEU A 215 14.95 -5.25 4.52
N THR A 216 14.77 -5.96 5.64
CA THR A 216 14.66 -5.37 6.98
C THR A 216 15.90 -5.66 7.83
N ARG A 217 16.22 -4.77 8.77
CA ARG A 217 17.27 -4.95 9.78
C ARG A 217 16.78 -4.50 11.14
N GLY A 218 17.36 -5.08 12.19
CA GLY A 218 17.15 -4.64 13.57
C GLY A 218 15.97 -5.33 14.26
N LYS A 219 15.86 -5.10 15.57
CA LYS A 219 14.84 -5.72 16.44
C LYS A 219 13.47 -5.04 16.35
N ALA A 220 13.40 -3.84 15.78
CA ALA A 220 12.17 -3.03 15.70
C ALA A 220 11.20 -3.51 14.62
N VAL A 221 11.70 -4.02 13.49
CA VAL A 221 10.87 -4.74 12.51
C VAL A 221 11.01 -6.24 12.75
N ASN A 222 10.22 -6.72 13.71
CA ASN A 222 10.13 -8.15 14.00
C ASN A 222 9.31 -8.86 12.91
N ASP A 223 9.37 -10.19 12.92
CA ASP A 223 8.66 -11.03 11.95
C ASP A 223 7.13 -10.89 12.08
N ALA A 224 6.63 -10.52 13.28
CA ALA A 224 5.21 -10.24 13.51
C ALA A 224 4.72 -9.04 12.70
N THR A 225 5.45 -7.94 12.73
CA THR A 225 5.15 -6.72 11.99
C THR A 225 5.08 -7.01 10.50
N ILE A 226 6.06 -7.73 9.95
CA ILE A 226 6.07 -8.06 8.52
C ILE A 226 4.89 -8.96 8.16
N ALA A 227 4.60 -9.97 8.97
CA ALA A 227 3.48 -10.87 8.75
C ALA A 227 2.13 -10.14 8.78
N GLY A 228 1.92 -9.28 9.78
CA GLY A 228 0.69 -8.50 9.87
C GLY A 228 0.55 -7.46 8.78
N LEU A 229 1.64 -6.87 8.30
CA LEU A 229 1.62 -6.03 7.09
C LEU A 229 1.15 -6.84 5.88
N CYS A 230 1.70 -8.03 5.66
CA CYS A 230 1.28 -8.91 4.55
C CYS A 230 -0.24 -9.20 4.64
N MET A 231 -0.73 -9.57 5.83
CA MET A 231 -2.16 -9.81 6.07
C MET A 231 -3.01 -8.57 5.80
N VAL A 232 -2.58 -7.40 6.28
CA VAL A 232 -3.31 -6.13 6.11
C VAL A 232 -3.42 -5.75 4.63
N PHE A 233 -2.37 -5.96 3.83
CA PHE A 233 -2.39 -5.69 2.40
C PHE A 233 -3.23 -6.71 1.63
N GLU A 234 -3.18 -7.99 2.01
CA GLU A 234 -4.03 -9.05 1.42
C GLU A 234 -5.51 -8.82 1.70
N GLU A 235 -5.88 -8.45 2.93
CA GLU A 235 -7.29 -8.33 3.34
C GLU A 235 -7.89 -6.94 3.09
N GLY A 236 -7.05 -5.90 3.10
CA GLY A 236 -7.52 -4.52 3.09
C GLY A 236 -7.90 -3.97 1.72
N ASP A 237 -7.66 -4.75 0.64
CA ASP A 237 -7.69 -4.34 -0.76
C ASP A 237 -7.02 -2.98 -0.96
N TYR A 238 -5.86 -2.81 -0.32
CA TYR A 238 -5.10 -1.56 -0.39
C TYR A 238 -4.26 -1.53 -1.66
N ALA A 239 -4.55 -0.57 -2.53
CA ALA A 239 -3.69 -0.18 -3.64
C ALA A 239 -2.79 0.99 -3.21
N LEU A 240 -1.63 1.10 -3.85
CA LEU A 240 -0.84 2.33 -3.78
C LEU A 240 -1.60 3.48 -4.46
N ARG A 241 -1.43 4.71 -3.97
CA ARG A 241 -1.97 5.90 -4.64
C ARG A 241 -1.31 6.10 -6.00
N ASP A 242 -2.08 6.50 -7.01
CA ASP A 242 -1.61 6.62 -8.40
C ASP A 242 -0.43 7.59 -8.59
N ARG A 243 -0.35 8.65 -7.78
CA ARG A 243 0.71 9.66 -7.85
C ARG A 243 1.51 9.69 -6.56
N GLU A 244 2.84 9.66 -6.69
CA GLU A 244 3.78 9.73 -5.57
C GLU A 244 3.35 8.79 -4.41
N PRO A 245 3.25 7.47 -4.65
CA PRO A 245 2.77 6.54 -3.62
C PRO A 245 3.74 6.37 -2.47
N ILE A 246 5.05 6.47 -2.72
CA ILE A 246 6.06 6.49 -1.66
C ILE A 246 6.68 7.88 -1.66
N LYS A 247 6.44 8.64 -0.60
CA LYS A 247 6.92 10.02 -0.48
C LYS A 247 8.06 10.11 0.50
N VAL A 248 9.19 10.68 0.09
CA VAL A 248 10.29 10.97 1.02
C VAL A 248 9.89 12.08 2.00
N MET A 249 10.13 11.85 3.28
CA MET A 249 9.91 12.80 4.37
C MET A 249 11.23 13.40 4.86
N LEU A 250 12.26 12.56 4.93
CA LEU A 250 13.62 12.91 5.32
C LEU A 250 14.57 12.00 4.56
N GLU A 251 15.69 12.51 4.08
CA GLU A 251 16.75 11.70 3.49
C GLU A 251 18.10 12.37 3.76
N ASN A 252 19.05 11.58 4.26
CA ASN A 252 20.44 11.94 4.41
C ASN A 252 21.33 10.75 4.00
N GLU A 253 22.65 10.89 4.14
CA GLU A 253 23.60 9.89 3.64
C GLU A 253 23.44 8.49 4.25
N SER A 254 22.87 8.39 5.46
CA SER A 254 22.76 7.15 6.24
C SER A 254 21.34 6.78 6.65
N ASN A 255 20.37 7.70 6.57
CA ASN A 255 18.99 7.50 7.01
C ASN A 255 18.01 8.07 5.99
N ALA A 256 16.87 7.40 5.83
CA ALA A 256 15.78 7.85 4.99
C ALA A 256 14.42 7.49 5.63
N GLY A 257 13.48 8.42 5.59
CA GLY A 257 12.11 8.23 6.06
C GLY A 257 11.13 8.43 4.90
N PHE A 258 10.19 7.52 4.75
CA PHE A 258 9.16 7.56 3.72
C PHE A 258 7.75 7.44 4.31
N LEU A 259 6.79 8.07 3.65
CA LEU A 259 5.38 7.85 3.86
C LEU A 259 4.77 7.16 2.63
N VAL A 260 4.22 5.97 2.83
CA VAL A 260 3.56 5.16 1.81
C VAL A 260 2.06 5.46 1.84
N TYR A 261 1.54 6.03 0.77
CA TYR A 261 0.14 6.38 0.59
C TYR A 261 -0.64 5.23 -0.06
N LEU A 262 -1.68 4.79 0.64
CA LEU A 262 -2.55 3.70 0.26
C LEU A 262 -3.98 4.19 0.05
N ARG A 263 -4.72 3.46 -0.76
CA ARG A 263 -6.15 3.63 -0.99
C ARG A 263 -6.81 2.26 -0.98
N SER A 264 -7.84 2.10 -0.16
CA SER A 264 -8.69 0.90 -0.20
C SER A 264 -9.58 0.88 -1.43
N ALA A 265 -10.13 -0.28 -1.79
CA ALA A 265 -11.17 -0.40 -2.82
C ALA A 265 -12.37 0.54 -2.57
N ALA A 266 -12.72 0.80 -1.31
CA ALA A 266 -13.77 1.74 -0.91
C ALA A 266 -13.35 3.24 -0.99
N GLY A 267 -12.17 3.54 -1.54
CA GLY A 267 -11.67 4.91 -1.72
C GLY A 267 -11.11 5.57 -0.47
N LYS A 268 -11.16 4.92 0.71
CA LYS A 268 -10.54 5.44 1.94
C LYS A 268 -9.02 5.45 1.81
N THR A 269 -8.40 6.55 2.23
CA THR A 269 -6.95 6.72 2.27
C THR A 269 -6.36 6.19 3.56
N ALA A 270 -5.19 5.59 3.48
CA ALA A 270 -4.43 5.07 4.60
C ALA A 270 -2.94 5.31 4.35
N ASN A 271 -2.12 5.44 5.39
CA ASN A 271 -0.68 5.67 5.19
C ASN A 271 0.16 4.79 6.11
N MET A 272 1.33 4.38 5.63
CA MET A 272 2.33 3.62 6.40
C MET A 272 3.66 4.38 6.39
N GLY A 273 4.27 4.57 7.54
CA GLY A 273 5.61 5.14 7.67
C GLY A 273 6.68 4.07 7.53
N LEU A 274 7.76 4.36 6.80
CA LEU A 274 8.94 3.51 6.70
C LEU A 274 10.17 4.31 7.09
N GLU A 275 11.02 3.75 7.94
CA GLU A 275 12.35 4.31 8.24
C GLU A 275 13.40 3.30 7.80
N LEU A 276 14.38 3.78 7.04
CA LEU A 276 15.48 3.00 6.52
C LEU A 276 16.80 3.59 6.99
N ALA A 277 17.78 2.74 7.25
CA ALA A 277 19.15 3.14 7.52
C ALA A 277 20.16 2.29 6.73
N LYS A 278 21.32 2.90 6.43
CA LYS A 278 22.48 2.18 5.93
C LYS A 278 23.20 1.52 7.11
N GLY A 279 23.46 0.22 6.98
CA GLY A 279 24.35 -0.48 7.90
C GLY A 279 25.83 -0.22 7.57
N ASP A 280 26.73 -0.81 8.36
CA ASP A 280 28.19 -0.63 8.22
C ASP A 280 28.73 -1.01 6.83
N ALA A 281 28.07 -1.94 6.14
CA ALA A 281 28.40 -2.32 4.77
C ALA A 281 27.87 -1.33 3.69
N GLY A 282 27.33 -0.18 4.10
CA GLY A 282 26.74 0.82 3.21
C GLY A 282 25.38 0.45 2.62
N LYS A 283 24.82 -0.71 2.99
CA LYS A 283 23.56 -1.24 2.45
C LYS A 283 22.35 -0.74 3.24
N TRP A 284 21.40 -0.18 2.52
CA TRP A 284 20.10 0.25 3.06
C TRP A 284 19.29 -0.95 3.58
N ALA A 285 18.53 -0.76 4.64
CA ALA A 285 17.52 -1.70 5.10
C ALA A 285 16.40 -0.95 5.83
N VAL A 286 15.20 -1.50 5.83
CA VAL A 286 14.07 -1.01 6.64
C VAL A 286 14.35 -1.34 8.10
N GLU A 287 14.47 -0.31 8.93
CA GLU A 287 14.70 -0.44 10.38
C GLU A 287 13.45 -0.24 11.21
N ASN A 288 12.44 0.47 10.66
CA ASN A 288 11.18 0.71 11.35
C ASN A 288 10.00 0.79 10.37
N VAL A 289 8.83 0.36 10.83
CA VAL A 289 7.57 0.52 10.12
C VAL A 289 6.51 1.05 11.10
N SER A 290 5.96 2.23 10.82
CA SER A 290 4.81 2.77 11.57
C SER A 290 3.52 2.50 10.81
N MET A 291 2.56 1.90 11.49
CA MET A 291 1.24 1.59 10.94
C MET A 291 0.16 2.55 11.44
N ASP A 292 0.44 3.48 12.34
CA ASP A 292 -0.58 4.21 13.13
C ASP A 292 -1.69 4.86 12.27
N ALA A 293 -1.33 5.51 11.16
CA ALA A 293 -2.30 6.11 10.24
C ALA A 293 -3.09 5.09 9.37
N LEU A 294 -2.51 3.92 9.11
CA LEU A 294 -3.18 2.80 8.44
C LEU A 294 -4.15 2.12 9.41
N LEU A 295 -3.72 1.93 10.66
CA LEU A 295 -4.50 1.36 11.74
C LEU A 295 -5.75 2.23 12.00
N ASP A 296 -5.62 3.55 12.10
CA ASP A 296 -6.77 4.45 12.30
C ASP A 296 -7.83 4.33 11.19
N SER A 297 -7.43 4.23 9.93
CA SER A 297 -8.34 4.09 8.77
C SER A 297 -9.01 2.71 8.69
N TYR A 298 -8.32 1.66 9.17
CA TYR A 298 -8.79 0.28 9.22
C TYR A 298 -9.76 0.08 10.39
N ALA A 299 -9.45 0.65 11.57
CA ALA A 299 -10.32 0.67 12.75
C ALA A 299 -11.70 1.26 12.44
N GLN A 300 -11.77 2.26 11.55
CA GLN A 300 -13.03 2.88 11.11
C GLN A 300 -13.85 2.04 10.12
N ARG A 301 -13.28 0.99 9.48
CA ARG A 301 -14.01 0.10 8.56
C ARG A 301 -14.74 -1.04 9.29
N GLY A 302 -14.20 -1.54 10.40
CA GLY A 302 -14.85 -2.57 11.22
C GLY A 302 -16.23 -2.17 11.79
N ASN A 303 -16.54 -0.87 11.84
CA ASN A 303 -17.78 -0.34 12.42
C ASN A 303 -18.99 -0.31 11.46
N GLN A 304 -18.85 -0.62 10.15
CA GLN A 304 -19.98 -0.57 9.20
C GLN A 304 -20.49 -1.94 8.73
N GLU A 305 -19.75 -3.03 8.96
CA GLU A 305 -20.12 -4.40 8.53
C GLU A 305 -20.09 -5.43 9.67
N GLY A 306 -20.39 -5.01 10.91
CA GLY A 306 -20.59 -5.96 12.01
C GLY A 306 -19.32 -6.64 12.53
N GLY A 307 -18.25 -5.86 12.71
CA GLY A 307 -17.18 -6.16 13.69
C GLY A 307 -16.11 -7.15 13.23
N PHE A 308 -14.99 -6.64 12.69
CA PHE A 308 -13.75 -7.44 12.56
C PHE A 308 -12.52 -6.57 12.82
N TYR A 309 -11.76 -6.96 13.86
CA TYR A 309 -10.64 -6.24 14.46
C TYR A 309 -9.27 -6.81 14.01
N PHE A 310 -8.20 -6.02 14.17
CA PHE A 310 -6.81 -6.26 13.76
C PHE A 310 -6.23 -7.66 14.02
N PRO A 311 -5.41 -8.20 13.08
CA PRO A 311 -4.58 -9.38 13.32
C PRO A 311 -3.24 -9.05 13.98
N LEU A 312 -2.92 -7.80 14.33
CA LEU A 312 -1.77 -7.50 15.19
C LEU A 312 -2.24 -6.71 16.40
N VAL A 313 -2.03 -7.27 17.59
CA VAL A 313 -2.43 -6.66 18.85
C VAL A 313 -1.23 -6.60 19.78
N LYS A 314 -1.06 -5.46 20.46
CA LYS A 314 -0.07 -5.33 21.53
C LYS A 314 -0.46 -6.29 22.65
N ASN A 315 0.44 -7.20 22.97
CA ASN A 315 0.31 -8.09 24.11
C ASN A 315 0.20 -7.22 25.38
N PRO A 316 -0.76 -7.49 26.29
CA PRO A 316 -0.85 -6.80 27.59
C PRO A 316 0.44 -6.83 28.43
N LYS A 317 1.36 -7.75 28.13
CA LYS A 317 2.69 -7.89 28.77
C LYS A 317 3.85 -7.31 27.94
N GLY A 318 3.58 -6.69 26.79
CA GLY A 318 4.58 -6.26 25.80
C GLY A 318 4.82 -7.29 24.70
N GLY A 319 5.14 -6.84 23.47
CA GLY A 319 5.25 -7.70 22.27
C GLY A 319 4.08 -7.56 21.29
N ASP A 320 4.22 -8.12 20.09
CA ASP A 320 3.19 -8.13 19.03
C ASP A 320 2.61 -9.55 18.90
N SER A 321 1.28 -9.67 18.82
CA SER A 321 0.59 -10.95 18.72
C SER A 321 -0.48 -10.94 17.64
N VAL A 322 -0.75 -12.10 17.04
CA VAL A 322 -1.84 -12.26 16.07
C VAL A 322 -3.11 -12.74 16.72
N ALA A 323 -4.18 -11.95 16.64
CA ALA A 323 -5.48 -12.28 17.20
C ALA A 323 -6.44 -12.85 16.15
N LEU A 324 -7.00 -14.02 16.41
CA LEU A 324 -8.05 -14.66 15.63
C LEU A 324 -9.36 -14.65 16.42
N PHE A 325 -10.43 -14.10 15.86
CA PHE A 325 -11.70 -13.90 16.54
C PHE A 325 -12.71 -15.01 16.25
N PHE A 326 -13.61 -15.24 17.21
CA PHE A 326 -14.64 -16.28 17.16
C PHE A 326 -16.02 -15.74 17.50
N GLY A 327 -17.06 -16.34 16.93
CA GLY A 327 -18.45 -16.10 17.31
C GLY A 327 -18.77 -16.52 18.75
N PHE A 328 -19.99 -16.21 19.17
CA PHE A 328 -20.50 -16.62 20.48
C PHE A 328 -20.60 -18.16 20.56
N ASP A 329 -20.07 -18.75 21.64
CA ASP A 329 -19.97 -20.22 21.85
C ASP A 329 -19.23 -21.01 20.72
N GLU A 330 -18.52 -20.32 19.83
CA GLU A 330 -17.85 -20.98 18.70
C GLU A 330 -16.35 -21.16 18.92
N ALA A 331 -15.80 -22.20 18.27
CA ALA A 331 -14.37 -22.45 18.17
C ALA A 331 -13.92 -22.80 16.74
N GLU A 332 -14.80 -22.63 15.75
CA GLU A 332 -14.50 -22.89 14.35
C GLU A 332 -13.71 -21.73 13.74
N LEU A 333 -12.72 -22.06 12.91
CA LEU A 333 -11.93 -21.07 12.19
C LEU A 333 -12.66 -20.67 10.92
N THR A 334 -12.77 -19.37 10.71
CA THR A 334 -13.30 -18.84 9.45
C THR A 334 -12.32 -19.10 8.30
N PRO A 335 -12.79 -19.11 7.02
CA PRO A 335 -11.89 -19.17 5.86
C PRO A 335 -10.83 -18.06 5.86
N ARG A 336 -11.15 -16.91 6.45
CA ARG A 336 -10.21 -15.79 6.66
C ARG A 336 -9.11 -16.16 7.64
N SER A 337 -9.47 -16.68 8.81
CA SER A 337 -8.50 -17.15 9.82
C SER A 337 -7.56 -18.20 9.24
N LEU A 338 -8.05 -19.07 8.35
CA LEU A 338 -7.21 -20.07 7.68
C LEU A 338 -6.17 -19.45 6.73
N ARG A 339 -6.50 -18.35 6.01
CA ARG A 339 -5.51 -17.64 5.18
C ARG A 339 -4.44 -16.95 6.03
N GLN A 340 -4.84 -16.29 7.11
CA GLN A 340 -3.89 -15.70 8.07
C GLN A 340 -2.95 -16.76 8.65
N LEU A 341 -3.48 -17.95 8.96
CA LEU A 341 -2.66 -19.07 9.43
C LEU A 341 -1.72 -19.65 8.38
N ALA A 342 -2.03 -19.54 7.08
CA ALA A 342 -1.11 -19.95 6.02
C ALA A 342 0.18 -19.11 6.05
N ILE A 343 0.05 -17.79 6.22
CA ILE A 343 1.20 -16.90 6.38
C ILE A 343 2.01 -17.29 7.62
N VAL A 344 1.36 -17.44 8.78
CA VAL A 344 2.03 -17.85 10.03
C VAL A 344 2.71 -19.23 9.87
N ALA A 345 2.07 -20.16 9.16
CA ALA A 345 2.63 -21.48 8.91
C ALA A 345 3.90 -21.42 8.07
N ASP A 346 3.96 -20.56 7.05
CA ASP A 346 5.17 -20.37 6.25
C ASP A 346 6.35 -19.83 7.09
N LEU A 347 6.06 -18.94 8.06
CA LEU A 347 7.06 -18.47 9.04
C LEU A 347 7.61 -19.61 9.90
N LEU A 348 6.71 -20.41 10.46
CA LEU A 348 7.08 -21.48 11.38
C LEU A 348 7.82 -22.60 10.65
N LYS A 349 7.41 -22.96 9.44
CA LYS A 349 8.11 -23.96 8.61
C LYS A 349 9.54 -23.54 8.27
N ALA A 350 9.79 -22.25 8.09
CA ALA A 350 11.12 -21.72 7.79
C ALA A 350 12.01 -21.55 9.03
N SER A 351 11.51 -21.83 10.23
CA SER A 351 12.25 -21.64 11.48
C SER A 351 12.15 -22.87 12.40
N SER A 352 13.04 -23.00 13.37
CA SER A 352 12.93 -24.02 14.43
C SER A 352 12.17 -23.51 15.67
N ARG A 353 11.46 -22.40 15.52
CA ARG A 353 10.94 -21.64 16.66
C ARG A 353 9.68 -22.25 17.22
N HIS A 354 9.50 -22.04 18.53
CA HIS A 354 8.30 -22.45 19.25
C HIS A 354 7.33 -21.28 19.37
N LEU A 355 6.04 -21.56 19.23
CA LEU A 355 4.96 -20.60 19.28
C LEU A 355 3.92 -21.05 20.31
N GLU A 356 3.47 -20.11 21.13
CA GLU A 356 2.39 -20.32 22.09
C GLU A 356 1.11 -19.65 21.60
N ILE A 357 0.01 -20.41 21.61
CA ILE A 357 -1.33 -19.93 21.29
C ILE A 357 -2.16 -19.89 22.57
N SER A 358 -2.66 -18.72 22.96
CA SER A 358 -3.59 -18.60 24.07
C SER A 358 -5.01 -18.42 23.57
N GLY A 359 -5.95 -19.21 24.09
CA GLY A 359 -7.38 -19.01 23.85
C GLY A 359 -8.02 -18.18 24.96
N HIS A 360 -8.98 -17.34 24.59
CA HIS A 360 -9.70 -16.46 25.51
C HIS A 360 -11.22 -16.49 25.23
N THR A 361 -12.00 -16.10 26.23
CA THR A 361 -13.45 -15.95 26.15
C THR A 361 -13.88 -14.59 26.66
N ASP A 362 -15.14 -14.23 26.39
CA ASP A 362 -15.80 -13.14 27.10
C ASP A 362 -16.17 -13.53 28.54
N ASP A 363 -16.86 -12.63 29.24
CA ASP A 363 -17.23 -12.76 30.64
C ASP A 363 -18.38 -13.75 30.91
N LEU A 364 -19.11 -14.16 29.87
CA LEU A 364 -20.29 -14.99 29.98
C LEU A 364 -19.94 -16.45 30.27
N GLY A 365 -20.74 -17.12 31.08
CA GLY A 365 -20.55 -18.52 31.45
C GLY A 365 -19.60 -18.75 32.64
N SER A 366 -19.56 -20.01 33.08
CA SER A 366 -18.74 -20.44 34.23
C SER A 366 -17.26 -20.51 33.86
N ASP A 367 -16.38 -20.36 34.86
CA ASP A 367 -14.93 -20.46 34.64
C ASP A 367 -14.51 -21.79 34.02
N ALA A 368 -15.11 -22.89 34.49
CA ALA A 368 -14.83 -24.22 33.95
C ALA A 368 -15.24 -24.36 32.48
N TYR A 369 -16.38 -23.78 32.11
CA TYR A 369 -16.83 -23.74 30.72
C TYR A 369 -15.90 -22.88 29.86
N ASN A 370 -15.57 -21.67 30.31
CA ASN A 370 -14.71 -20.74 29.58
C ASN A 370 -13.29 -21.28 29.39
N ARG A 371 -12.75 -22.00 30.38
CA ARG A 371 -11.47 -22.71 30.22
C ARG A 371 -11.54 -23.79 29.14
N ARG A 372 -12.65 -24.54 29.03
CA ARG A 372 -12.79 -25.54 27.95
C ARG A 372 -12.94 -24.88 26.59
N LEU A 373 -13.79 -23.85 26.47
CA LEU A 373 -14.06 -23.17 25.20
C LEU A 373 -12.80 -22.48 24.66
N SER A 374 -12.09 -21.73 25.51
CA SER A 374 -10.80 -21.14 25.13
C SER A 374 -9.77 -22.19 24.70
N GLY A 375 -9.69 -23.33 25.41
CA GLY A 375 -8.83 -24.44 25.02
C GLY A 375 -9.15 -24.98 23.62
N ARG A 376 -10.44 -25.14 23.29
CA ARG A 376 -10.87 -25.55 21.93
C ARG A 376 -10.46 -24.54 20.86
N ARG A 377 -10.58 -23.24 21.13
CA ARG A 377 -10.15 -22.18 20.20
C ARG A 377 -8.64 -22.26 19.93
N ALA A 378 -7.83 -22.34 20.97
CA ALA A 378 -6.38 -22.46 20.82
C ALA A 378 -6.00 -23.75 20.08
N GLN A 379 -6.70 -24.85 20.36
CA GLN A 379 -6.48 -26.13 19.69
C GLN A 379 -6.84 -26.08 18.20
N ALA A 380 -7.96 -25.45 17.84
CA ALA A 380 -8.36 -25.29 16.44
C ALA A 380 -7.29 -24.55 15.61
N VAL A 381 -6.70 -23.49 16.19
CA VAL A 381 -5.58 -22.76 15.58
C VAL A 381 -4.35 -23.66 15.41
N LYS A 382 -3.97 -24.41 16.45
CA LYS A 382 -2.86 -25.37 16.37
C LYS A 382 -3.09 -26.42 15.29
N ASP A 383 -4.28 -27.02 15.24
CA ASP A 383 -4.62 -28.06 14.28
C ASP A 383 -4.55 -27.55 12.84
N ALA A 384 -5.01 -26.31 12.61
CA ALA A 384 -4.89 -25.65 11.32
C ALA A 384 -3.42 -25.41 10.91
N LEU A 385 -2.57 -24.92 11.82
CA LEU A 385 -1.13 -24.76 11.54
C LEU A 385 -0.44 -26.09 11.22
N VAL A 386 -0.77 -27.15 11.97
CA VAL A 386 -0.24 -28.49 11.71
C VAL A 386 -0.70 -29.00 10.35
N LYS A 387 -1.96 -28.79 9.98
CA LYS A 387 -2.49 -29.13 8.65
C LYS A 387 -1.79 -28.37 7.52
N LEU A 388 -1.30 -27.15 7.79
CA LEU A 388 -0.52 -26.33 6.86
C LEU A 388 0.98 -26.71 6.81
N GLY A 389 1.38 -27.76 7.54
CA GLY A 389 2.71 -28.35 7.50
C GLY A 389 3.65 -27.92 8.62
N VAL A 390 3.17 -27.19 9.64
CA VAL A 390 3.97 -26.85 10.81
C VAL A 390 4.14 -28.09 11.72
N PRO A 391 5.35 -28.43 12.15
CA PRO A 391 5.54 -29.51 13.13
C PRO A 391 4.78 -29.23 14.44
N ALA A 392 3.99 -30.20 14.92
CA ALA A 392 3.17 -30.02 16.12
C ALA A 392 3.98 -29.70 17.40
N SER A 393 5.27 -30.03 17.42
CA SER A 393 6.22 -29.69 18.49
C SER A 393 6.57 -28.20 18.55
N GLN A 394 6.40 -27.47 17.45
CA GLN A 394 6.63 -26.02 17.39
C GLN A 394 5.45 -25.22 17.94
N VAL A 395 4.33 -25.86 18.31
CA VAL A 395 3.13 -25.14 18.71
C VAL A 395 2.60 -25.67 20.04
N SER A 396 2.51 -24.80 21.04
CA SER A 396 1.82 -25.07 22.31
C SER A 396 0.55 -24.25 22.43
N THR A 397 -0.36 -24.71 23.29
CA THR A 397 -1.66 -24.05 23.51
C THR A 397 -1.88 -23.81 25.01
N LYS A 398 -2.52 -22.68 25.34
CA LYS A 398 -2.99 -22.34 26.68
C LYS A 398 -4.46 -21.93 26.67
N ALA A 399 -5.18 -22.36 27.69
CA ALA A 399 -6.58 -22.01 27.88
C ALA A 399 -6.71 -20.96 28.99
N MET A 400 -6.92 -19.70 28.61
CA MET A 400 -6.99 -18.58 29.56
C MET A 400 -8.41 -18.37 30.09
N GLY A 401 -9.44 -18.89 29.41
CA GLY A 401 -10.82 -18.57 29.73
C GLY A 401 -11.05 -17.05 29.68
N LYS A 402 -11.71 -16.51 30.71
CA LYS A 402 -12.04 -15.08 30.81
C LYS A 402 -11.07 -14.25 31.66
N ILE A 403 -9.93 -14.80 32.06
CA ILE A 403 -9.06 -14.19 33.08
C ILE A 403 -8.14 -13.10 32.54
N GLN A 404 -7.99 -13.00 31.20
CA GLN A 404 -7.19 -11.98 30.53
C GLN A 404 -8.04 -11.30 29.43
N PRO A 405 -9.07 -10.51 29.83
CA PRO A 405 -9.85 -9.75 28.87
C PRO A 405 -8.94 -8.72 28.19
N ARG A 406 -9.12 -8.59 26.89
CA ARG A 406 -8.43 -7.59 26.07
C ARG A 406 -8.96 -6.20 26.34
N ARG A 407 -10.28 -6.10 26.48
CA ARG A 407 -10.97 -4.87 26.80
C ARG A 407 -12.00 -5.16 27.88
N THR A 408 -12.05 -4.28 28.87
CA THR A 408 -13.05 -4.28 29.93
C THR A 408 -14.07 -3.17 29.65
N TYR A 409 -15.24 -3.28 30.27
CA TYR A 409 -16.31 -2.28 30.17
C TYR A 409 -16.68 -1.76 31.56
N ALA A 410 -17.29 -0.58 31.60
CA ALA A 410 -17.77 0.04 32.83
C ALA A 410 -19.17 -0.48 33.19
N ALA A 411 -19.53 -0.36 34.48
CA ALA A 411 -20.90 -0.64 34.90
C ALA A 411 -21.86 0.34 34.22
N GLY A 412 -22.91 -0.20 33.57
CA GLY A 412 -23.90 0.60 32.83
C GLY A 412 -23.53 0.91 31.38
N SER A 413 -22.47 0.31 30.81
CA SER A 413 -22.22 0.35 29.37
C SER A 413 -23.44 -0.13 28.58
N ALA A 414 -23.70 0.50 27.43
CA ALA A 414 -24.80 0.14 26.55
C ALA A 414 -24.60 -1.27 25.95
N ASP A 415 -25.70 -1.97 25.65
CA ASP A 415 -25.66 -3.34 25.16
C ASP A 415 -24.80 -3.52 23.89
N GLU A 416 -24.86 -2.55 22.97
CA GLU A 416 -24.04 -2.54 21.75
C GLU A 416 -22.54 -2.45 22.05
N GLU A 417 -22.16 -1.63 23.04
CA GLU A 417 -20.77 -1.51 23.49
C GLU A 417 -20.31 -2.80 24.20
N LEU A 418 -21.16 -3.36 25.05
CA LEU A 418 -20.90 -4.62 25.74
C LEU A 418 -20.64 -5.75 24.74
N GLU A 419 -21.49 -5.92 23.73
CA GLU A 419 -21.32 -6.98 22.75
C GLU A 419 -20.07 -6.78 21.88
N SER A 420 -19.77 -5.54 21.49
CA SER A 420 -18.53 -5.20 20.80
C SER A 420 -17.30 -5.64 21.60
N ILE A 421 -17.26 -5.30 22.90
CA ILE A 421 -16.17 -5.67 23.80
C ILE A 421 -16.08 -7.19 24.01
N ARG A 422 -17.22 -7.88 24.13
CA ARG A 422 -17.25 -9.35 24.22
C ARG A 422 -16.71 -9.99 22.95
N GLY A 423 -17.06 -9.47 21.77
CA GLY A 423 -16.49 -9.85 20.49
C GLY A 423 -14.96 -9.76 20.47
N GLU A 424 -14.40 -8.66 20.97
CA GLU A 424 -12.95 -8.50 21.10
C GLU A 424 -12.31 -9.51 22.08
N ASN A 425 -13.03 -9.94 23.12
CA ASN A 425 -12.52 -10.90 24.10
C ASN A 425 -12.59 -12.35 23.61
N ARG A 426 -13.51 -12.68 22.69
CA ARG A 426 -13.65 -14.00 22.07
C ARG A 426 -12.60 -14.23 20.99
N ARG A 427 -11.39 -14.59 21.41
CA ARG A 427 -10.23 -14.71 20.52
C ARG A 427 -9.26 -15.85 20.87
N ALA A 428 -8.38 -16.16 19.95
CA ALA A 428 -7.11 -16.81 20.20
C ALA A 428 -5.98 -15.85 19.83
N GLU A 429 -4.96 -15.74 20.68
CA GLU A 429 -3.76 -14.93 20.42
C GLU A 429 -2.58 -15.85 20.15
N ILE A 430 -1.88 -15.54 19.07
CA ILE A 430 -0.65 -16.17 18.63
C ILE A 430 0.46 -15.20 19.02
N TYR A 431 1.23 -15.52 20.06
CA TYR A 431 2.34 -14.64 20.44
C TYR A 431 3.49 -14.85 19.45
N LEU A 432 3.82 -13.80 18.71
CA LEU A 432 4.94 -13.77 17.77
C LEU A 432 6.21 -13.23 18.44
N ASP A 433 6.28 -13.40 19.77
CA ASP A 433 7.47 -13.22 20.57
C ASP A 433 8.38 -14.41 20.27
N PHE A 434 9.06 -14.34 19.14
CA PHE A 434 10.14 -15.26 18.81
C PHE A 434 11.27 -15.00 19.81
N VAL A 435 11.25 -15.72 20.93
CA VAL A 435 12.38 -15.74 21.86
C VAL A 435 13.57 -16.26 21.05
N GLU A 436 14.53 -15.39 20.77
CA GLU A 436 15.88 -15.84 20.45
C GLU A 436 16.33 -16.59 21.71
N GLU A 437 16.33 -17.92 21.68
CA GLU A 437 17.17 -18.65 22.63
C GLU A 437 18.59 -18.18 22.35
N ASP A 438 19.18 -17.46 23.31
CA ASP A 438 20.59 -17.06 23.25
C ASP A 438 21.42 -18.31 22.90
N ALA A 439 21.98 -18.31 21.69
CA ALA A 439 22.80 -19.38 21.16
C ALA A 439 24.20 -19.41 21.80
#